data_AF-A0AAP5NLD8-F1
#
_entry.id   AF-A0AAP5NLD8-F1
#
_cell.length_a   1.000
_cell.length_b   1.000
_cell.length_c   1.000
_cell.angle_alpha   90.00
_cell.angle_beta   90.00
_cell.angle_gamma   90.00
#
_symmetry.space_group_name_H-M   'P 1'
#
loop_
_entity.id
_entity.type
_entity.pdbx_description
1 polymer ?
#
loop_
_entity_poly.entity_id
_entity_poly.type
_entity_poly.pdbx_seq_one_letter_code
_entity_poly.pdbx_strand_id
1 'polypeptide(L)'
;MTRTKKYDGITHYLKSNNGSQVTLTFTQFDELLFPRSGLPQTARQDLDWWANDYRHPEKGAYGWLNANYEVVQVNLEKEYVVFNKLVKSSWLI
;
A
#
# COMPACT_ATOMS: atom_id res chain seq x y z
N MET A 1 -20.08 12.21 9.27
CA MET A 1 -18.77 12.47 8.65
C MET A 1 -17.93 11.22 8.77
N THR A 2 -17.58 10.58 7.66
CA THR A 2 -16.77 9.35 7.66
C THR A 2 -15.35 9.69 8.12
N ARG A 3 -14.89 9.11 9.23
CA ARG A 3 -13.54 9.33 9.76
C ARG A 3 -12.51 8.80 8.76
N THR A 4 -11.81 9.69 8.07
CA THR A 4 -10.73 9.29 7.15
C THR A 4 -9.57 8.71 7.96
N LYS A 5 -9.15 7.49 7.64
CA LYS A 5 -7.97 6.87 8.25
C LYS A 5 -6.70 7.32 7.53
N LYS A 6 -5.56 7.16 8.22
CA LYS A 6 -4.24 7.65 7.76
C LYS A 6 -3.89 7.20 6.34
N TYR A 7 -4.20 5.95 5.96
CA TYR A 7 -3.80 5.35 4.67
C TYR A 7 -4.96 5.20 3.66
N ASP A 8 -6.08 5.89 3.87
CA ASP A 8 -7.24 5.83 2.95
C ASP A 8 -6.87 6.35 1.54
N GLY A 9 -5.97 7.33 1.44
CA GLY A 9 -5.50 7.86 0.15
C GLY A 9 -4.85 6.79 -0.71
N ILE A 10 -3.99 5.96 -0.11
CA ILE A 10 -3.36 4.80 -0.78
C ILE A 10 -4.43 3.79 -1.21
N THR A 11 -5.37 3.48 -0.32
CA THR A 11 -6.46 2.54 -0.63
C THR A 11 -7.24 3.00 -1.84
N HIS A 12 -7.62 4.28 -1.87
CA HIS A 12 -8.39 4.85 -2.96
C HIS A 12 -7.61 4.84 -4.27
N TYR A 13 -6.35 5.26 -4.25
CA TYR A 13 -5.50 5.26 -5.44
C TYR A 13 -5.39 3.86 -6.08
N LEU A 14 -5.06 2.84 -5.28
CA LEU A 14 -4.87 1.47 -5.79
C LEU A 14 -6.17 0.88 -6.35
N LYS A 15 -7.32 1.16 -5.71
CA LYS A 15 -8.64 0.77 -6.23
C LYS A 15 -8.95 1.45 -7.56
N SER A 16 -8.68 2.75 -7.66
CA SER A 16 -8.96 3.53 -8.87
C SER A 16 -8.01 3.19 -10.03
N ASN A 17 -6.76 2.83 -9.76
CA ASN A 17 -5.82 2.40 -10.80
C ASN A 17 -6.25 1.08 -11.47
N ASN A 18 -6.76 0.14 -10.66
CA ASN A 18 -7.34 -1.14 -11.09
C ASN A 18 -6.40 -2.07 -11.91
N GLY A 19 -5.12 -1.72 -12.08
CA GLY A 19 -4.11 -2.52 -12.78
C GLY A 19 -3.79 -3.86 -12.08
N SER A 20 -3.32 -4.83 -12.84
CA SER A 20 -2.85 -6.11 -12.28
C SER A 20 -1.58 -5.95 -11.45
N GLN A 21 -0.76 -4.97 -11.82
CA GLN A 21 0.45 -4.58 -11.10
C GLN A 21 0.56 -3.05 -11.08
N VAL A 22 0.96 -2.51 -9.93
CA VAL A 22 1.12 -1.06 -9.72
C VAL A 22 2.46 -0.81 -9.06
N THR A 23 3.22 0.18 -9.54
CA THR A 23 4.45 0.64 -8.90
C THR A 23 4.23 2.03 -8.34
N LEU A 24 4.64 2.25 -7.09
CA LEU A 24 4.59 3.55 -6.43
C LEU A 24 5.96 3.91 -5.85
N THR A 25 6.40 5.14 -6.09
CA THR A 25 7.60 5.71 -5.45
C THR A 25 7.27 6.23 -4.06
N PHE A 26 8.28 6.39 -3.20
CA PHE A 26 8.07 6.96 -1.86
C PHE A 26 7.56 8.40 -1.92
N THR A 27 7.97 9.18 -2.92
CA THR A 27 7.42 10.51 -3.17
C THR A 27 5.92 10.46 -3.47
N GLN A 28 5.48 9.52 -4.31
CA GLN A 28 4.04 9.33 -4.57
C GLN A 28 3.29 8.91 -3.31
N PHE A 29 3.91 8.13 -2.41
CA PHE A 29 3.33 7.86 -1.09
C PHE A 29 3.17 9.13 -0.25
N ASP A 30 4.17 10.02 -0.23
CA ASP A 30 4.05 11.30 0.49
C ASP A 30 2.89 12.13 -0.06
N GLU A 31 2.76 12.23 -1.38
CA GLU A 31 1.67 12.95 -2.06
C GLU A 31 0.30 12.37 -1.71
N LEU A 32 0.15 11.05 -1.70
CA LEU A 32 -1.10 10.36 -1.36
C LEU A 32 -1.49 10.52 0.12
N LEU A 33 -0.54 10.83 1.01
CA LEU A 33 -0.76 11.00 2.44
C LEU A 33 -0.86 12.47 2.87
N PHE A 34 -0.51 13.40 1.99
CA PHE A 34 -0.65 14.84 2.17
C PHE A 34 -2.13 15.27 2.28
N PRO A 35 -2.49 16.35 3.02
CA PRO A 35 -1.63 17.19 3.87
C PRO A 35 -1.39 16.64 5.27
N ARG A 36 -1.97 15.48 5.60
CA ARG A 36 -2.04 15.02 6.99
C ARG A 36 -0.73 14.41 7.46
N SER A 37 0.01 13.74 6.58
CA SER A 37 1.29 13.11 6.88
C SER A 37 2.08 12.82 5.61
N GLY A 38 3.28 12.27 5.77
CA GLY A 38 4.00 11.58 4.70
C GLY A 38 4.23 10.11 5.06
N LEU A 39 5.01 9.44 4.21
CA LEU A 39 5.52 8.11 4.47
C LEU A 39 6.46 8.16 5.69
N PRO A 40 6.24 7.35 6.74
CA PRO A 40 7.05 7.41 7.94
C PRO A 40 8.50 6.98 7.66
N GLN A 41 9.45 7.51 8.43
CA GLN A 41 10.87 7.19 8.28
C GLN A 41 11.15 5.67 8.38
N THR A 42 10.42 4.96 9.22
CA THR A 42 10.56 3.50 9.35
C THR A 42 10.24 2.76 8.05
N ALA A 43 9.27 3.22 7.27
CA ALA A 43 8.98 2.63 5.95
C ALA A 43 10.12 2.85 4.95
N ARG A 44 10.97 3.87 5.14
CA ARG A 44 12.12 4.13 4.27
C ARG A 44 13.36 3.33 4.63
N GLN A 45 13.40 2.77 5.84
CA GLN A 45 14.59 2.15 6.42
C GLN A 45 14.39 0.65 6.68
N ASP A 46 13.15 0.20 6.82
CA ASP A 46 12.82 -1.15 7.26
C ASP A 46 11.82 -1.81 6.30
N LEU A 47 12.23 -2.94 5.72
CA LEU A 47 11.40 -3.74 4.83
C LEU A 47 10.21 -4.37 5.57
N ASP A 48 10.33 -4.65 6.88
CA ASP A 48 9.26 -5.26 7.67
C ASP A 48 8.03 -4.35 7.76
N TRP A 49 8.21 -3.03 7.59
CA TRP A 49 7.09 -2.09 7.52
C TRP A 49 6.15 -2.38 6.33
N TRP A 50 6.70 -2.91 5.24
CA TRP A 50 5.99 -3.24 4.00
C TRP A 50 5.41 -4.67 3.98
N ALA A 51 5.55 -5.42 5.07
CA ALA A 51 5.02 -6.77 5.15
C ALA A 51 3.49 -6.80 4.98
N ASN A 52 3.00 -7.82 4.26
CA ASN A 52 1.56 -8.07 4.08
C ASN A 52 0.96 -8.68 5.36
N ASP A 53 0.94 -7.93 6.46
CA ASP A 53 0.38 -8.40 7.73
C ASP A 53 -1.15 -8.30 7.73
N TYR A 54 -1.81 -9.45 7.48
CA TYR A 54 -3.27 -9.59 7.51
C TYR A 54 -3.85 -9.65 8.93
N ARG A 55 -3.02 -9.88 9.96
CA ARG A 55 -3.45 -10.04 11.36
C ARG A 55 -3.48 -8.68 12.07
N HIS A 56 -2.54 -7.81 11.74
CA HIS A 56 -2.39 -6.47 12.32
C HIS A 56 -2.21 -5.38 11.23
N PRO A 57 -3.21 -5.17 10.35
CA PRO A 57 -3.07 -4.29 9.21
C PRO A 57 -3.00 -2.80 9.59
N GLU A 58 -3.24 -2.41 10.85
CA GLU A 58 -3.29 -1.01 11.31
C GLU A 58 -2.04 -0.16 11.01
N LYS A 59 -0.93 -0.79 10.60
CA LYS A 59 0.25 -0.14 10.03
C LYS A 59 0.03 0.21 8.55
N GLY A 60 1.09 0.21 7.73
CA GLY A 60 1.00 0.51 6.30
C GLY A 60 0.09 -0.45 5.54
N ALA A 61 0.04 -1.73 5.96
CA ALA A 61 -0.65 -2.80 5.26
C ALA A 61 -2.14 -2.57 5.02
N TYR A 62 -2.80 -1.82 5.92
CA TYR A 62 -4.17 -1.37 5.72
C TYR A 62 -4.37 -0.70 4.35
N GLY A 63 -3.40 0.08 3.87
CA GLY A 63 -3.50 0.84 2.63
C GLY A 63 -3.68 -0.03 1.39
N TRP A 64 -2.88 -1.10 1.23
CA TRP A 64 -2.92 -1.95 0.04
C TRP A 64 -3.80 -3.19 0.20
N LEU A 65 -3.82 -3.81 1.39
CA LEU A 65 -4.65 -5.00 1.62
C LEU A 65 -6.14 -4.67 1.49
N ASN A 66 -6.58 -3.50 2.00
CA ASN A 66 -7.97 -3.04 1.86
C ASN A 66 -8.32 -2.62 0.43
N ALA A 67 -7.32 -2.49 -0.45
CA ALA A 67 -7.46 -2.26 -1.88
C ALA A 67 -7.43 -3.54 -2.71
N ASN A 68 -7.32 -4.72 -2.09
CA ASN A 68 -7.08 -5.99 -2.77
C ASN A 68 -5.75 -6.01 -3.53
N TYR A 69 -4.69 -5.46 -2.95
CA TYR A 69 -3.32 -5.59 -3.43
C TYR A 69 -2.43 -6.16 -2.34
N GLU A 70 -1.27 -6.68 -2.74
CA GLU A 70 -0.19 -7.09 -1.86
C GLU A 70 1.13 -6.51 -2.36
N VAL A 71 2.05 -6.21 -1.43
CA VAL A 71 3.43 -5.86 -1.78
C VAL A 71 4.13 -7.11 -2.28
N VAL A 72 4.77 -7.02 -3.45
CA VAL A 72 5.58 -8.11 -4.03
C VAL A 72 7.05 -7.76 -4.18
N GLN A 73 7.38 -6.46 -4.17
CA GLN A 73 8.76 -6.00 -4.19
C GLN A 73 8.86 -4.63 -3.52
N VAL A 74 9.94 -4.43 -2.78
CA VAL A 74 10.32 -3.14 -2.22
C VAL A 74 11.78 -2.88 -2.57
N ASN A 75 12.10 -1.67 -3.00
CA ASN A 75 13.47 -1.23 -3.16
C ASN A 75 13.66 0.06 -2.38
N LEU A 76 14.36 -0.01 -1.24
CA LEU A 76 14.61 1.14 -0.37
C LEU A 76 15.64 2.10 -0.97
N GLU A 77 16.63 1.59 -1.71
CA GLU A 77 17.68 2.42 -2.33
C GLU A 77 17.13 3.28 -3.46
N LYS A 78 16.26 2.70 -4.29
CA LYS A 78 15.57 3.38 -5.40
C LYS A 78 14.20 3.94 -5.01
N GLU A 79 13.82 3.81 -3.73
CA GLU A 79 12.59 4.33 -3.13
C GLU A 79 11.29 4.01 -3.89
N TYR A 80 11.05 2.72 -4.19
CA TYR A 80 9.78 2.29 -4.78
C TYR A 80 9.26 0.95 -4.25
N VAL A 81 7.96 0.74 -4.44
CA VAL A 81 7.23 -0.47 -4.07
C VAL A 81 6.39 -0.93 -5.24
N VAL A 82 6.40 -2.24 -5.48
CA VAL A 82 5.57 -2.90 -6.48
C VAL A 82 4.47 -3.69 -5.77
N PHE A 83 3.25 -3.51 -6.25
CA PHE A 83 2.05 -4.18 -5.79
C PHE A 83 1.50 -5.07 -6.88
N ASN A 84 1.01 -6.25 -6.49
CA ASN A 84 0.16 -7.07 -7.35
C ASN A 84 -1.26 -7.07 -6.82
N LYS A 85 -2.24 -7.07 -7.73
CA LYS A 85 -3.63 -7.23 -7.36
C LYS A 85 -3.89 -8.66 -6.91
N LEU A 86 -4.54 -8.81 -5.76
CA LEU A 86 -5.03 -10.09 -5.27
C LEU A 86 -6.12 -10.58 -6.21
N VAL A 87 -5.76 -11.46 -7.14
CA VAL A 87 -6.74 -12.23 -7.92
C VAL A 87 -7.37 -13.25 -6.98
N LYS A 88 -8.71 -13.20 -6.83
CA LYS A 88 -9.42 -14.33 -6.23
C LYS A 88 -9.13 -15.55 -7.11
N SER A 89 -8.44 -16.55 -6.57
CA SER A 89 -8.35 -17.85 -7.23
C SER A 89 -9.78 -18.36 -7.41
N SER A 90 -10.27 -18.38 -8.65
CA SER A 90 -11.58 -18.94 -9.01
C SER A 90 -11.53 -20.48 -9.08
N TRP A 91 -10.75 -21.12 -8.21
CA TRP A 91 -10.43 -22.56 -8.30
C TRP A 91 -11.21 -23.44 -7.32
N LEU A 92 -12.44 -23.04 -6.96
CA LEU A 92 -13.41 -23.96 -6.36
C LEU A 92 -14.77 -23.68 -7.00
N ILE A 93 -15.00 -24.33 -8.15
CA ILE A 93 -16.33 -24.66 -8.66
C ILE A 93 -16.68 -26.03 -8.09
#